data_AF-A0A9E6MUE2-F1
#
_entry.id   AF-A0A9E6MUE2-F1
#
_cell.length_a   1.000
_cell.length_b   1.000
_cell.length_c   1.000
_cell.angle_alpha   90.00
_cell.angle_beta   90.00
_cell.angle_gamma   90.00
#
_symmetry.space_group_name_H-M   'P 1'
#
loop_
_entity.id
_entity.type
_entity.pdbx_description
1 polymer ?
#
loop_
_entity_poly.entity_id
_entity_poly.type
_entity_poly.pdbx_seq_one_letter_code
_entity_poly.pdbx_strand_id
1 'polypeptide(L)'
;MEQENQIQNEKVQLIQTVISNALQIIDQPREREIINRRFGLGEKKQTLEQIGEKLDITRERVRQLEKAALIRLKIAAEKGNIEHLAEIEKSIIRNLAEVGRISKTKELVEKTIESEANDNQIFNFLFIAEISSKLVLVQENDKYRSAIANAEYGDERKIKKSIDEIVNIIKKNKSPMTLDQLDEQLSYEHPSQINAIAGISKLLATLNGLWGLEKWPAVNPKNIRDKIFVILESHKEPMHFSEIAEEIRKSDFSRKSVTTQAIHNELIKDKRFVLIGRGIYALDTWGFKRGTVADIITAVLREAGEPLYRDEIVKRVLEKRKVKETTVLLNLQSKKEFKRVAKATYALAEEA
;
A
#
# COMPACT_ATOMS: atom_id res chain seq x y z
N MET A 1 -28.64 -10.43 10.49
CA MET A 1 -28.06 -10.19 11.83
C MET A 1 -28.06 -11.41 12.72
N GLU A 2 -29.21 -11.95 13.17
CA GLU A 2 -29.21 -13.07 14.15
C GLU A 2 -28.69 -14.40 13.56
N GLN A 3 -29.11 -14.74 12.33
CA GLN A 3 -28.60 -15.91 11.59
C GLN A 3 -27.12 -15.78 11.17
N GLU A 4 -26.68 -14.58 10.79
CA GLU A 4 -25.27 -14.33 10.43
C GLU A 4 -24.36 -14.49 11.65
N ASN A 5 -24.74 -13.90 12.79
CA ASN A 5 -24.01 -14.07 14.05
C ASN A 5 -23.97 -15.54 14.50
N GLN A 6 -25.02 -16.31 14.23
CA GLN A 6 -25.06 -17.74 14.53
C GLN A 6 -24.06 -18.53 13.68
N ILE A 7 -24.02 -18.30 12.36
CA ILE A 7 -23.07 -18.94 11.44
C ILE A 7 -21.62 -18.58 11.80
N GLN A 8 -21.36 -17.31 12.16
CA GLN A 8 -20.02 -16.87 12.59
C GLN A 8 -19.56 -17.62 13.84
N ASN A 9 -20.45 -17.76 14.84
CA ASN A 9 -20.16 -18.49 16.06
C ASN A 9 -19.92 -19.98 15.80
N GLU A 10 -20.67 -20.61 14.90
CA GLU A 10 -20.48 -22.01 14.51
C GLU A 10 -19.10 -22.25 13.89
N LYS A 11 -18.65 -21.37 12.97
CA LYS A 11 -17.31 -21.46 12.37
C LYS A 11 -16.20 -21.34 13.43
N VAL A 12 -16.33 -20.40 14.37
CA VAL A 12 -15.34 -20.22 15.45
C VAL A 12 -15.30 -21.45 16.35
N GLN A 13 -16.45 -22.00 16.73
CA GLN A 13 -16.54 -23.21 17.54
C GLN A 13 -15.92 -24.42 16.82
N LEU A 14 -16.21 -24.60 15.53
CA LEU A 14 -15.63 -25.68 14.73
C LEU A 14 -14.10 -25.62 14.72
N ILE A 15 -13.53 -24.42 14.57
CA ILE A 15 -12.08 -24.23 14.64
C ILE A 15 -11.55 -24.61 16.03
N GLN A 16 -12.20 -24.17 17.11
CA GLN A 16 -11.80 -24.54 18.46
C GLN A 16 -11.85 -26.05 18.71
N THR A 17 -12.84 -26.75 18.14
CA THR A 17 -12.93 -28.21 18.16
C THR A 17 -11.75 -28.86 17.45
N VAL A 18 -11.38 -28.39 16.25
CA VAL A 18 -10.19 -28.88 15.52
C VAL A 18 -8.91 -28.70 16.34
N ILE A 19 -8.74 -27.54 16.98
CA ILE A 19 -7.58 -27.28 17.86
C ILE A 19 -7.57 -28.27 19.03
N SER A 20 -8.71 -28.46 19.68
CA SER A 20 -8.84 -29.37 20.82
C SER A 20 -8.53 -30.82 20.43
N ASN A 21 -9.07 -31.28 19.31
CA ASN A 21 -8.83 -32.61 18.77
C ASN A 21 -7.36 -32.83 18.39
N ALA A 22 -6.72 -31.82 17.78
CA ALA A 22 -5.29 -31.87 17.49
C ALA A 22 -4.46 -32.01 18.77
N LEU A 23 -4.78 -31.25 19.82
CA LEU A 23 -4.05 -31.30 21.10
C LEU A 23 -4.23 -32.62 21.85
N GLN A 24 -5.36 -33.29 21.68
CA GLN A 24 -5.63 -34.61 22.29
C GLN A 24 -4.72 -35.71 21.74
N ILE A 25 -4.23 -35.58 20.51
CA ILE A 25 -3.28 -36.52 19.88
C ILE A 25 -1.91 -36.50 20.58
N ILE A 26 -1.58 -35.40 21.26
CA ILE A 26 -0.36 -35.33 22.06
C ILE A 26 -0.61 -36.03 23.38
N ASP A 27 -0.15 -37.28 23.52
CA ASP A 27 -0.34 -38.07 24.74
C ASP A 27 0.33 -37.44 25.97
N GLN A 28 1.49 -36.81 25.79
CA GLN A 28 2.27 -36.25 26.88
C GLN A 28 1.72 -34.88 27.32
N PRO A 29 1.24 -34.72 28.57
CA PRO A 29 0.69 -33.45 29.04
C PRO A 29 1.67 -32.28 28.95
N ARG A 30 2.96 -32.54 29.24
CA ARG A 30 4.03 -31.53 29.13
C ARG A 30 4.23 -31.04 27.71
N GLU A 31 4.20 -31.92 26.71
CA GLU A 31 4.33 -31.51 25.31
C GLU A 31 3.10 -30.73 24.84
N ARG A 32 1.90 -31.15 25.28
CA ARG A 32 0.65 -30.43 24.99
C ARG A 32 0.68 -29.02 25.57
N GLU A 33 1.16 -28.85 26.80
CA GLU A 33 1.33 -27.54 27.43
C GLU A 33 2.34 -26.67 26.67
N ILE A 34 3.46 -27.24 26.21
CA ILE A 34 4.44 -26.52 25.38
C ILE A 34 3.76 -26.00 24.11
N ILE A 35 3.00 -26.83 23.40
CA ILE A 35 2.31 -26.43 22.16
C ILE A 35 1.25 -25.36 22.43
N ASN A 36 0.41 -25.52 23.46
CA ASN A 36 -0.59 -24.52 23.84
C ASN A 36 0.03 -23.14 24.07
N ARG A 37 1.07 -23.08 24.91
CA ARG A 37 1.78 -21.84 25.24
C ARG A 37 2.53 -21.27 24.05
N ARG A 38 3.13 -22.11 23.21
CA ARG A 38 3.96 -21.70 22.08
C ARG A 38 3.15 -21.08 20.95
N PHE A 39 1.97 -21.63 20.69
CA PHE A 39 1.07 -21.16 19.64
C PHE A 39 0.03 -20.15 20.14
N GLY A 40 -0.17 -20.04 21.46
CA GLY A 40 -1.17 -19.12 22.03
C GLY A 40 -2.59 -19.68 21.93
N LEU A 41 -2.74 -20.99 22.10
CA LEU A 41 -4.01 -21.69 21.97
C LEU A 41 -4.75 -21.62 23.31
N GLY A 42 -5.67 -20.65 23.43
CA GLY A 42 -6.44 -20.40 24.66
C GLY A 42 -5.71 -19.58 25.74
N GLU A 43 -4.42 -19.29 25.55
CA GLU A 43 -3.60 -18.42 26.41
C GLU A 43 -2.72 -17.49 25.57
N LYS A 44 -2.02 -16.56 26.23
CA LYS A 44 -1.07 -15.67 25.56
C LYS A 44 0.15 -16.46 25.04
N LYS A 45 0.53 -16.19 23.79
CA LYS A 45 1.73 -16.75 23.15
C LYS A 45 3.00 -16.48 23.96
N GLN A 46 3.84 -17.50 24.14
CA GLN A 46 5.09 -17.44 24.89
C GLN A 46 6.34 -17.80 24.04
N THR A 47 7.50 -17.28 24.43
CA THR A 47 8.78 -17.65 23.80
C THR A 47 9.28 -18.99 24.35
N LEU A 48 10.20 -19.64 23.61
CA LEU A 48 10.81 -20.91 24.06
C LEU A 48 11.54 -20.76 25.39
N GLU A 49 12.11 -19.59 25.64
CA GLU A 49 12.79 -19.25 26.89
C GLU A 49 11.81 -19.13 28.05
N GLN A 50 10.72 -18.37 27.88
CA GLN A 50 9.65 -18.24 28.88
C GLN A 50 8.98 -19.58 29.22
N ILE A 51 8.82 -20.46 28.22
CA ILE A 51 8.28 -21.80 28.42
C ILE A 51 9.28 -22.67 29.19
N GLY A 52 10.58 -22.56 28.85
CA GLY A 52 11.64 -23.29 29.53
C GLY A 52 11.76 -22.93 31.01
N GLU A 53 11.74 -21.64 31.33
CA GLU A 53 11.73 -21.15 32.72
C GLU A 53 10.55 -21.68 33.53
N LYS A 54 9.34 -21.66 32.95
CA LYS A 54 8.13 -22.16 33.62
C LYS A 54 8.14 -23.67 33.87
N LEU A 55 8.72 -24.43 32.94
CA LEU A 55 8.73 -25.90 32.99
C LEU A 55 10.03 -26.48 33.56
N ASP A 56 10.93 -25.63 34.05
CA ASP A 56 12.24 -25.98 34.57
C ASP A 56 13.07 -26.85 33.59
N ILE A 57 13.08 -26.44 32.32
CA ILE A 57 13.83 -27.10 31.24
C ILE A 57 14.54 -26.08 30.35
N THR A 58 15.61 -26.51 29.70
CA THR A 58 16.35 -25.63 28.79
C THR A 58 15.51 -25.25 27.57
N ARG A 59 15.75 -24.06 27.03
CA ARG A 59 15.17 -23.60 25.75
C ARG A 59 15.33 -24.63 24.62
N GLU A 60 16.48 -25.28 24.55
CA GLU A 60 16.75 -26.31 23.55
C GLU A 60 15.88 -27.54 23.75
N ARG A 61 15.64 -27.95 25.01
CA ARG A 61 14.73 -29.05 25.32
C ARG A 61 13.30 -28.72 24.92
N VAL A 62 12.82 -27.50 25.17
CA VAL A 62 11.49 -27.03 24.71
C VAL A 62 11.39 -27.15 23.19
N ARG A 63 12.39 -26.67 22.45
CA ARG A 63 12.44 -26.72 20.98
C ARG A 63 12.37 -28.15 20.45
N GLN A 64 13.06 -29.09 21.09
CA GLN A 64 13.04 -30.50 20.72
C GLN A 64 11.65 -31.11 20.91
N LEU A 65 11.01 -30.84 22.06
CA LEU A 65 9.67 -31.32 22.37
C LEU A 65 8.62 -30.71 21.42
N GLU A 66 8.70 -29.39 21.16
CA GLU A 66 7.86 -28.70 20.17
C GLU A 66 7.98 -29.38 18.79
N LYS A 67 9.21 -29.60 18.31
CA LYS A 67 9.44 -30.24 17.00
C LYS A 67 8.88 -31.66 16.95
N ALA A 68 9.07 -32.45 18.00
CA ALA A 68 8.56 -33.82 18.07
C ALA A 68 7.03 -33.86 18.06
N ALA A 69 6.38 -33.00 18.86
CA ALA A 69 4.93 -32.85 18.87
C ALA A 69 4.39 -32.42 17.49
N LEU A 70 4.99 -31.40 16.86
CA LEU A 70 4.56 -30.93 15.54
C LEU A 70 4.68 -32.00 14.45
N ILE A 71 5.72 -32.83 14.47
CA ILE A 71 5.85 -33.95 13.52
C ILE A 71 4.70 -34.95 13.70
N ARG A 72 4.36 -35.29 14.96
CA ARG A 72 3.21 -36.19 15.24
C ARG A 72 1.89 -35.59 14.77
N LEU A 73 1.67 -34.31 15.01
CA LEU A 73 0.47 -33.60 14.55
C LEU A 73 0.36 -33.57 13.03
N LYS A 74 1.46 -33.30 12.32
CA LYS A 74 1.50 -33.34 10.84
C LYS A 74 1.13 -34.72 10.29
N ILE A 75 1.72 -35.78 10.85
CA ILE A 75 1.40 -37.16 10.45
C ILE A 75 -0.07 -37.47 10.73
N ALA A 76 -0.61 -37.02 11.85
CA ALA A 76 -2.00 -37.26 12.21
C ALA A 76 -2.98 -36.45 11.33
N ALA A 77 -2.63 -35.21 10.97
CA ALA A 77 -3.36 -34.40 10.01
C ALA A 77 -3.43 -35.08 8.63
N GLU A 78 -2.30 -35.56 8.13
CA GLU A 78 -2.20 -36.27 6.85
C GLU A 78 -3.02 -37.57 6.82
N LYS A 79 -3.04 -38.30 7.94
CA LYS A 79 -3.84 -39.53 8.08
C LYS A 79 -5.34 -39.25 8.30
N GLY A 80 -5.75 -38.00 8.47
CA GLY A 80 -7.14 -37.63 8.74
C GLY A 80 -7.61 -37.96 10.17
N ASN A 81 -6.67 -38.09 11.12
CA ASN A 81 -6.98 -38.40 12.52
C ASN A 81 -7.45 -37.18 13.33
N ILE A 82 -7.33 -35.97 12.78
CA ILE A 82 -7.85 -34.75 13.38
C ILE A 82 -9.23 -34.49 12.77
N GLU A 83 -10.28 -34.81 13.53
CA GLU A 83 -11.66 -34.59 13.09
C GLU A 83 -11.90 -33.12 12.72
N HIS A 84 -12.73 -32.90 11.69
CA HIS A 84 -13.07 -31.59 11.12
C HIS A 84 -11.91 -30.77 10.50
N LEU A 85 -10.65 -31.20 10.62
CA LEU A 85 -9.52 -30.48 10.02
C LEU A 85 -9.69 -30.34 8.50
N ALA A 86 -10.06 -31.42 7.81
CA ALA A 86 -10.23 -31.42 6.36
C ALA A 86 -11.34 -30.47 5.89
N GLU A 87 -12.37 -30.23 6.71
CA GLU A 87 -13.46 -29.29 6.43
C GLU A 87 -12.94 -27.84 6.51
N ILE A 88 -12.19 -27.52 7.57
CA ILE A 88 -11.56 -26.22 7.74
C ILE A 88 -10.52 -25.95 6.64
N GLU A 89 -9.68 -26.93 6.31
CA GLU A 89 -8.71 -26.82 5.21
C GLU A 89 -9.40 -26.49 3.88
N LYS A 90 -10.51 -27.18 3.56
CA LYS A 90 -11.29 -26.90 2.34
C LYS A 90 -11.86 -25.48 2.35
N SER A 91 -12.38 -25.03 3.49
CA SER A 91 -12.89 -23.66 3.65
C SER A 91 -11.78 -22.62 3.44
N ILE A 92 -10.62 -22.82 4.06
CA ILE A 92 -9.45 -21.96 3.91
C ILE A 92 -8.96 -21.93 2.46
N ILE A 93 -8.82 -23.09 1.81
CA ILE A 93 -8.36 -23.19 0.42
C ILE A 93 -9.34 -22.48 -0.53
N ARG A 94 -10.65 -22.61 -0.32
CA ARG A 94 -11.67 -21.87 -1.08
C ARG A 94 -11.49 -20.36 -0.92
N ASN A 95 -11.36 -19.87 0.32
CA ASN A 95 -11.14 -18.44 0.57
C ASN A 95 -9.84 -17.94 -0.05
N LEU A 96 -8.77 -18.75 -0.01
CA LEU A 96 -7.50 -18.47 -0.67
C LEU A 96 -7.66 -18.39 -2.19
N ALA A 97 -8.39 -19.31 -2.83
CA ALA A 97 -8.61 -19.29 -4.27
C ALA A 97 -9.26 -17.98 -4.74
N GLU A 98 -10.18 -17.42 -3.96
CA GLU A 98 -10.85 -16.15 -4.27
C GLU A 98 -9.94 -14.92 -4.14
N VAL A 99 -8.91 -14.97 -3.29
CA VAL A 99 -8.03 -13.82 -3.01
C VAL A 99 -6.66 -13.90 -3.68
N GLY A 100 -6.42 -14.87 -4.57
CA GLY A 100 -5.14 -15.02 -5.27
C GLY A 100 -4.19 -16.07 -4.68
N ARG A 101 -4.74 -17.07 -3.98
CA ARG A 101 -4.08 -18.29 -3.45
C ARG A 101 -3.10 -18.08 -2.30
N ILE A 102 -2.93 -16.84 -1.88
CA ILE A 102 -2.18 -16.45 -0.69
C ILE A 102 -2.85 -15.25 -0.04
N SER A 103 -2.78 -15.13 1.27
CA SER A 103 -3.35 -13.98 1.97
C SER A 103 -2.63 -13.72 3.28
N LYS A 104 -2.63 -12.46 3.73
CA LYS A 104 -2.14 -12.15 5.08
C LYS A 104 -2.99 -12.91 6.09
N THR A 105 -2.38 -13.45 7.13
CA THR A 105 -3.08 -14.31 8.09
C THR A 105 -4.31 -13.61 8.68
N LYS A 106 -4.18 -12.33 9.05
CA LYS A 106 -5.29 -11.54 9.59
C LYS A 106 -6.45 -11.41 8.60
N GLU A 107 -6.17 -11.01 7.35
CA GLU A 107 -7.18 -10.83 6.31
C GLU A 107 -7.89 -12.16 5.97
N LEU A 108 -7.15 -13.27 5.96
CA LEU A 108 -7.72 -14.59 5.75
C LEU A 108 -8.65 -15.04 6.88
N VAL A 109 -8.28 -14.75 8.14
CA VAL A 109 -9.12 -15.02 9.32
C VAL A 109 -10.40 -14.20 9.23
N GLU A 110 -10.28 -12.89 8.97
CA GLU A 110 -11.42 -11.99 8.82
C GLU A 110 -12.35 -12.44 7.70
N LYS A 111 -11.81 -12.87 6.56
CA LYS A 111 -12.60 -13.41 5.45
C LYS A 111 -13.28 -14.74 5.78
N THR A 112 -12.61 -15.61 6.54
CA THR A 112 -13.15 -16.94 6.85
C THR A 112 -14.25 -16.88 7.91
N ILE A 113 -14.07 -16.02 8.91
CA ILE A 113 -15.01 -15.85 10.04
C ILE A 113 -16.03 -14.74 9.75
N GLU A 114 -15.81 -13.90 8.73
CA GLU A 114 -16.68 -12.77 8.36
C GLU A 114 -16.86 -11.73 9.49
N SER A 115 -15.84 -11.59 10.34
CA SER A 115 -15.79 -10.66 11.47
C SER A 115 -14.36 -10.17 11.72
N GLU A 116 -14.18 -9.13 12.54
CA GLU A 116 -12.83 -8.69 12.92
C GLU A 116 -12.07 -9.79 13.65
N ALA A 117 -10.84 -10.03 13.20
CA ALA A 117 -10.00 -11.08 13.78
C ALA A 117 -9.42 -10.65 15.13
N ASN A 118 -9.61 -11.49 16.15
CA ASN A 118 -8.87 -11.39 17.40
C ASN A 118 -7.58 -12.23 17.38
N ASP A 119 -6.69 -11.97 18.33
CA ASP A 119 -5.37 -12.64 18.41
C ASP A 119 -5.50 -14.18 18.50
N ASN A 120 -6.46 -14.68 19.28
CA ASN A 120 -6.68 -16.12 19.44
C ASN A 120 -7.09 -16.80 18.12
N GLN A 121 -7.97 -16.17 17.34
CA GLN A 121 -8.37 -16.68 16.03
C GLN A 121 -7.18 -16.68 15.06
N ILE A 122 -6.35 -15.63 15.07
CA ILE A 122 -5.12 -15.58 14.28
C ILE A 122 -4.18 -16.74 14.68
N PHE A 123 -3.98 -16.96 15.97
CA PHE A 123 -3.15 -18.05 16.49
C PHE A 123 -3.66 -19.44 16.10
N ASN A 124 -4.98 -19.66 16.13
CA ASN A 124 -5.59 -20.91 15.69
C ASN A 124 -5.29 -21.18 14.21
N PHE A 125 -5.43 -20.18 13.34
CA PHE A 125 -5.12 -20.32 11.91
C PHE A 125 -3.63 -20.56 11.67
N LEU A 126 -2.74 -19.90 12.42
CA LEU A 126 -1.31 -20.14 12.34
C LEU A 126 -0.96 -21.58 12.72
N PHE A 127 -1.58 -22.12 13.78
CA PHE A 127 -1.37 -23.50 14.19
C PHE A 127 -1.92 -24.49 13.16
N ILE A 128 -3.13 -24.27 12.63
CA ILE A 128 -3.71 -25.09 11.56
C ILE A 128 -2.81 -25.10 10.32
N ALA A 129 -2.32 -23.93 9.90
CA ALA A 129 -1.40 -23.82 8.77
C ALA A 129 -0.03 -24.48 9.05
N GLU A 130 0.43 -24.49 10.31
CA GLU A 130 1.67 -25.16 10.68
C GLU A 130 1.52 -26.69 10.63
N ILE A 131 0.36 -27.27 10.97
CA ILE A 131 0.17 -28.73 11.00
C ILE A 131 -0.38 -29.31 9.68
N SER A 132 -0.98 -28.47 8.82
CA SER A 132 -1.54 -28.89 7.54
C SER A 132 -0.46 -29.05 6.48
N SER A 133 -0.55 -30.11 5.66
CA SER A 133 0.29 -30.29 4.46
C SER A 133 -0.28 -29.58 3.22
N LYS A 134 -1.52 -29.09 3.29
CA LYS A 134 -2.20 -28.37 2.19
C LYS A 134 -2.03 -26.86 2.27
N LEU A 135 -1.51 -26.37 3.40
CA LEU A 135 -1.29 -24.95 3.65
C LEU A 135 0.20 -24.69 3.83
N VAL A 136 0.63 -23.49 3.46
CA VAL A 136 2.00 -23.02 3.69
C VAL A 136 1.94 -21.75 4.51
N LEU A 137 2.58 -21.80 5.68
CA LEU A 137 2.75 -20.64 6.54
C LEU A 137 4.02 -19.88 6.16
N VAL A 138 3.86 -18.61 5.78
CA VAL A 138 4.95 -17.65 5.66
C VAL A 138 5.09 -16.93 6.99
N GLN A 139 6.19 -17.19 7.69
CA GLN A 139 6.45 -16.59 9.00
C GLN A 139 6.74 -15.09 8.87
N GLU A 140 6.21 -14.30 9.81
CA GLU A 140 6.48 -12.87 9.88
C GLU A 140 7.95 -12.60 10.21
N ASN A 141 8.56 -11.67 9.46
CA ASN A 141 9.90 -11.16 9.70
C ASN A 141 10.03 -9.72 9.19
N ASP A 142 11.24 -9.19 9.07
CA ASP A 142 11.46 -7.80 8.63
C ASP A 142 11.04 -7.54 7.18
N LYS A 143 10.99 -8.58 6.34
CA LYS A 143 10.66 -8.48 4.90
C LYS A 143 9.22 -8.88 4.59
N TYR A 144 8.68 -9.87 5.29
CA TYR A 144 7.39 -10.48 4.98
C TYR A 144 6.42 -10.36 6.14
N ARG A 145 5.15 -10.14 5.83
CA ARG A 145 4.03 -10.24 6.77
C ARG A 145 3.65 -11.70 6.98
N SER A 146 3.06 -12.02 8.13
CA SER A 146 2.47 -13.34 8.33
C SER A 146 1.41 -13.62 7.26
N ALA A 147 1.55 -14.71 6.53
CA ALA A 147 0.65 -15.08 5.45
C ALA A 147 0.46 -16.59 5.37
N ILE A 148 -0.70 -17.01 4.86
CA ILE A 148 -1.02 -18.41 4.59
C ILE A 148 -1.30 -18.55 3.10
N ALA A 149 -0.71 -19.58 2.48
CA ALA A 149 -0.85 -19.89 1.08
C ALA A 149 -1.36 -21.31 0.86
N ASN A 150 -1.93 -21.57 -0.33
CA ASN A 150 -2.23 -22.92 -0.76
C ASN A 150 -0.92 -23.63 -1.17
N ALA A 151 -0.63 -24.78 -0.55
CA ALA A 151 0.58 -25.56 -0.79
C ALA A 151 0.69 -26.11 -2.22
N GLU A 152 -0.43 -26.27 -2.94
CA GLU A 152 -0.44 -26.71 -4.35
C GLU A 152 0.39 -25.81 -5.26
N TYR A 153 0.56 -24.52 -4.91
CA TYR A 153 1.22 -23.53 -5.76
C TYR A 153 2.70 -23.29 -5.39
N GLY A 154 3.17 -23.83 -4.27
CA GLY A 154 4.55 -23.73 -3.86
C GLY A 154 4.79 -23.88 -2.37
N ASP A 155 6.04 -24.19 -2.01
CA ASP A 155 6.52 -24.15 -0.63
C ASP A 155 6.86 -22.71 -0.19
N GLU A 156 7.20 -22.55 1.09
CA GLU A 156 7.54 -21.24 1.65
C GLU A 156 8.72 -20.59 0.91
N ARG A 157 9.68 -21.39 0.41
CA ARG A 157 10.84 -20.90 -0.32
C ARG A 157 10.45 -20.35 -1.69
N LYS A 158 9.60 -21.06 -2.44
CA LYS A 158 9.09 -20.62 -3.75
C LYS A 158 8.25 -19.36 -3.60
N ILE A 159 7.37 -19.30 -2.60
CA ILE A 159 6.57 -18.10 -2.30
C ILE A 159 7.47 -16.90 -2.00
N LYS A 160 8.48 -17.05 -1.12
CA LYS A 160 9.42 -15.96 -0.82
C LYS A 160 10.19 -15.49 -2.05
N LYS A 161 10.61 -16.42 -2.93
CA LYS A 161 11.24 -16.08 -4.22
C LYS A 161 10.31 -15.26 -5.11
N SER A 162 9.04 -15.65 -5.24
CA SER A 162 8.02 -14.89 -5.98
C SER A 162 7.82 -13.48 -5.42
N ILE A 163 7.79 -13.32 -4.09
CA ILE A 163 7.69 -12.00 -3.46
C ILE A 163 8.94 -11.15 -3.80
N ASP A 164 10.14 -11.72 -3.66
CA ASP A 164 11.40 -11.03 -3.93
C ASP A 164 11.55 -10.66 -5.42
N GLU A 165 11.04 -11.48 -6.32
CA GLU A 165 11.00 -11.21 -7.77
C GLU A 165 10.16 -9.97 -8.10
N ILE A 166 8.93 -9.88 -7.57
CA ILE A 166 8.07 -8.69 -7.73
C ILE A 166 8.78 -7.44 -7.18
N VAL A 167 9.40 -7.55 -6.01
CA VAL A 167 10.19 -6.45 -5.42
C VAL A 167 11.32 -6.02 -6.35
N ASN A 168 12.02 -6.96 -6.97
CA ASN A 168 13.15 -6.67 -7.86
C ASN A 168 12.70 -6.05 -9.19
N ILE A 169 11.58 -6.49 -9.76
CA ILE A 169 10.97 -5.90 -10.95
C ILE A 169 10.65 -4.42 -10.71
N ILE A 170 9.94 -4.12 -9.62
CA ILE A 170 9.60 -2.73 -9.25
C ILE A 170 10.86 -1.89 -9.01
N LYS A 171 11.87 -2.44 -8.32
CA LYS A 171 13.16 -1.76 -8.11
C LYS A 171 13.88 -1.45 -9.43
N LYS A 172 13.86 -2.37 -10.39
CA LYS A 172 14.50 -2.21 -11.70
C LYS A 172 13.78 -1.18 -12.56
N ASN A 173 12.45 -1.14 -12.49
CA ASN A 173 11.61 -0.16 -13.20
C ASN A 173 11.81 1.27 -12.68
N LYS A 174 12.18 1.45 -11.40
CA LYS A 174 12.43 2.75 -10.72
C LYS A 174 11.22 3.69 -10.64
N SER A 175 10.06 3.27 -11.12
CA SER A 175 8.77 3.95 -10.98
C SER A 175 7.67 2.95 -10.59
N PRO A 176 6.57 3.40 -9.96
CA PRO A 176 5.43 2.54 -9.64
C PRO A 176 4.87 1.87 -10.88
N MET A 177 4.38 0.64 -10.72
CA MET A 177 3.84 -0.18 -11.80
C MET A 177 2.38 -0.55 -11.51
N THR A 178 1.56 -0.64 -12.55
CA THR A 178 0.21 -1.21 -12.44
C THR A 178 0.28 -2.74 -12.31
N LEU A 179 -0.83 -3.37 -11.91
CA LEU A 179 -0.93 -4.83 -11.92
C LEU A 179 -0.72 -5.40 -13.33
N ASP A 180 -1.28 -4.79 -14.36
CA ASP A 180 -1.13 -5.24 -15.75
C ASP A 180 0.34 -5.20 -16.20
N GLN A 181 1.08 -4.14 -15.85
CA GLN A 181 2.50 -4.04 -16.15
C GLN A 181 3.35 -5.07 -15.41
N LEU A 182 2.94 -5.47 -14.21
CA LEU A 182 3.58 -6.55 -13.47
C LEU A 182 3.25 -7.90 -14.10
N ASP A 183 2.01 -8.12 -14.53
CA ASP A 183 1.54 -9.34 -15.19
C ASP A 183 2.22 -9.58 -16.55
N GLU A 184 2.47 -8.53 -17.33
CA GLU A 184 3.26 -8.64 -18.57
C GLU A 184 4.69 -9.17 -18.34
N GLN A 185 5.27 -8.91 -17.16
CA GLN A 185 6.62 -9.38 -16.80
C GLN A 185 6.60 -10.68 -15.99
N LEU A 186 5.43 -11.11 -15.53
CA LEU A 186 5.26 -12.22 -14.61
C LEU A 186 4.16 -13.13 -15.13
N SER A 187 4.51 -14.35 -15.54
CA SER A 187 3.54 -15.32 -16.05
C SER A 187 2.73 -16.00 -14.93
N TYR A 188 1.92 -15.24 -14.18
CA TYR A 188 0.93 -15.79 -13.26
C TYR A 188 -0.38 -16.09 -13.98
N GLU A 189 -1.20 -16.99 -13.41
CA GLU A 189 -2.48 -17.38 -14.02
C GLU A 189 -3.58 -16.31 -13.86
N HIS A 190 -3.45 -15.40 -12.89
CA HIS A 190 -4.44 -14.36 -12.63
C HIS A 190 -3.85 -13.13 -11.92
N PRO A 191 -4.23 -11.89 -12.29
CA PRO A 191 -3.70 -10.66 -11.68
C PRO A 191 -3.91 -10.54 -10.16
N SER A 192 -4.97 -11.15 -9.61
CA SER A 192 -5.21 -11.18 -8.16
C SER A 192 -4.09 -11.88 -7.39
N GLN A 193 -3.40 -12.83 -8.02
CA GLN A 193 -2.27 -13.53 -7.42
C GLN A 193 -1.07 -12.59 -7.24
N ILE A 194 -0.79 -11.73 -8.23
CA ILE A 194 0.28 -10.72 -8.12
C ILE A 194 -0.02 -9.76 -6.98
N ASN A 195 -1.26 -9.26 -6.92
CA ASN A 195 -1.70 -8.36 -5.86
C ASN A 195 -1.53 -9.00 -4.47
N ALA A 196 -1.94 -10.25 -4.33
CA ALA A 196 -1.86 -11.01 -3.09
C ALA A 196 -0.40 -11.24 -2.65
N ILE A 197 0.46 -11.71 -3.55
CA ILE A 197 1.88 -11.94 -3.28
C ILE A 197 2.59 -10.64 -2.94
N ALA A 198 2.36 -9.57 -3.71
CA ALA A 198 2.96 -8.26 -3.48
C ALA A 198 2.57 -7.69 -2.11
N GLY A 199 1.31 -7.89 -1.69
CA GLY A 199 0.78 -7.41 -0.40
C GLY A 199 1.43 -8.04 0.84
N ILE A 200 2.14 -9.16 0.69
CA ILE A 200 2.85 -9.82 1.79
C ILE A 200 4.19 -9.13 2.07
N SER A 201 4.77 -8.47 1.06
CA SER A 201 6.02 -7.75 1.23
C SER A 201 5.84 -6.51 2.10
N LYS A 202 6.67 -6.37 3.13
CA LYS A 202 6.78 -5.12 3.92
C LYS A 202 7.54 -4.02 3.16
N LEU A 203 8.23 -4.38 2.08
CA LEU A 203 9.00 -3.45 1.24
C LEU A 203 8.16 -2.79 0.15
N LEU A 204 6.94 -3.28 -0.08
CA LEU A 204 6.02 -2.76 -1.09
C LEU A 204 4.85 -2.04 -0.45
N ALA A 205 4.31 -1.08 -1.18
CA ALA A 205 3.05 -0.42 -0.89
C ALA A 205 2.25 -0.26 -2.19
N THR A 206 0.95 -0.09 -2.05
CA THR A 206 0.03 0.14 -3.16
C THR A 206 -0.85 1.34 -2.89
N LEU A 207 -1.10 2.13 -3.93
CA LEU A 207 -2.03 3.26 -3.91
C LEU A 207 -2.64 3.44 -5.30
N ASN A 208 -3.97 3.61 -5.38
CA ASN A 208 -4.69 3.82 -6.64
C ASN A 208 -4.36 2.76 -7.72
N GLY A 209 -4.16 1.50 -7.32
CA GLY A 209 -3.81 0.40 -8.22
C GLY A 209 -2.34 0.37 -8.69
N LEU A 210 -1.49 1.27 -8.19
CA LEU A 210 -0.06 1.31 -8.47
C LEU A 210 0.74 0.68 -7.33
N TRP A 211 1.60 -0.26 -7.67
CA TRP A 211 2.56 -0.90 -6.77
C TRP A 211 3.93 -0.24 -6.85
N GLY A 212 4.51 0.03 -5.69
CA GLY A 212 5.82 0.67 -5.58
C GLY A 212 6.53 0.28 -4.29
N LEU A 213 7.74 0.78 -4.11
CA LEU A 213 8.43 0.61 -2.83
C LEU A 213 7.71 1.37 -1.72
N GLU A 214 7.69 0.82 -0.50
CA GLU A 214 7.08 1.45 0.68
C GLU A 214 7.63 2.86 0.96
N LYS A 215 8.88 3.12 0.55
CA LYS A 215 9.55 4.42 0.72
C LYS A 215 9.17 5.44 -0.35
N TRP A 216 8.46 5.05 -1.41
CA TRP A 216 8.14 5.93 -2.53
C TRP A 216 6.90 6.77 -2.22
N PRO A 217 7.01 8.12 -2.31
CA PRO A 217 5.89 9.03 -2.12
C PRO A 217 4.65 8.71 -2.96
N ALA A 218 4.87 8.23 -4.19
CA ALA A 218 3.81 7.96 -5.16
C ALA A 218 2.84 6.85 -4.71
N VAL A 219 3.29 5.91 -3.87
CA VAL A 219 2.46 4.80 -3.38
C VAL A 219 2.27 4.79 -1.86
N ASN A 220 3.01 5.61 -1.13
CA ASN A 220 2.90 5.74 0.32
C ASN A 220 3.18 7.19 0.77
N PRO A 221 2.24 8.12 0.55
CA PRO A 221 2.43 9.52 0.86
C PRO A 221 2.36 9.78 2.37
N LYS A 222 3.53 9.82 3.03
CA LYS A 222 3.64 10.03 4.48
C LYS A 222 3.43 11.49 4.86
N ASN A 223 4.03 12.42 4.10
CA ASN A 223 4.04 13.84 4.43
C ASN A 223 3.03 14.61 3.57
N ILE A 224 2.66 15.82 4.01
CA ILE A 224 1.71 16.69 3.27
C ILE A 224 2.16 16.91 1.82
N ARG A 225 3.47 17.11 1.59
CA ARG A 225 4.05 17.28 0.26
C ARG A 225 3.86 16.06 -0.65
N ASP A 226 4.06 14.87 -0.10
CA ASP A 226 3.88 13.63 -0.86
C ASP A 226 2.40 13.43 -1.22
N LYS A 227 1.48 13.80 -0.31
CA LYS A 227 0.04 13.78 -0.56
C LYS A 227 -0.36 14.72 -1.68
N ILE A 228 0.14 15.94 -1.66
CA ILE A 228 -0.07 16.93 -2.74
C ILE A 228 0.46 16.37 -4.07
N PHE A 229 1.66 15.78 -4.06
CA PHE A 229 2.25 15.19 -5.26
C PHE A 229 1.36 14.09 -5.85
N VAL A 230 0.87 13.17 -5.03
CA VAL A 230 -0.02 12.08 -5.48
C VAL A 230 -1.32 12.62 -6.09
N ILE A 231 -1.96 13.61 -5.46
CA ILE A 231 -3.20 14.20 -5.99
C ILE A 231 -2.98 14.89 -7.33
N LEU A 232 -1.90 15.67 -7.47
CA LEU A 232 -1.59 16.32 -8.74
C LEU A 232 -1.25 15.31 -9.83
N GLU A 233 -0.45 14.28 -9.51
CA GLU A 233 -0.07 13.23 -10.46
C GLU A 233 -1.28 12.40 -10.91
N SER A 234 -2.26 12.16 -10.03
CA SER A 234 -3.47 11.40 -10.38
C SER A 234 -4.41 12.19 -11.28
N HIS A 235 -4.56 13.50 -11.07
CA HIS A 235 -5.45 14.36 -11.87
C HIS A 235 -4.79 14.79 -13.20
N LYS A 236 -3.45 14.83 -13.26
CA LYS A 236 -2.68 15.25 -14.44
C LYS A 236 -3.00 16.66 -14.94
N GLU A 237 -3.56 17.51 -14.08
CA GLU A 237 -3.86 18.91 -14.39
C GLU A 237 -3.55 19.86 -13.23
N PRO A 238 -3.29 21.15 -13.49
CA PRO A 238 -3.02 22.11 -12.43
C PRO A 238 -4.27 22.40 -11.58
N MET A 239 -4.13 22.40 -10.26
CA MET A 239 -5.23 22.54 -9.31
C MET A 239 -5.02 23.71 -8.35
N HIS A 240 -6.12 24.28 -7.84
CA HIS A 240 -6.04 25.28 -6.79
C HIS A 240 -5.71 24.63 -5.43
N PHE A 241 -4.91 25.27 -4.57
CA PHE A 241 -4.52 24.67 -3.28
C PHE A 241 -5.71 24.28 -2.38
N SER A 242 -6.84 25.00 -2.48
CA SER A 242 -8.08 24.65 -1.77
C SER A 242 -8.72 23.37 -2.30
N GLU A 243 -8.68 23.15 -3.62
CA GLU A 243 -9.19 21.93 -4.26
C GLU A 243 -8.29 20.74 -3.90
N ILE A 244 -6.96 20.93 -3.93
CA ILE A 244 -5.99 19.93 -3.47
C ILE A 244 -6.28 19.55 -2.01
N ALA A 245 -6.59 20.52 -1.14
CA ALA A 245 -6.93 20.26 0.25
C ALA A 245 -8.25 19.51 0.43
N GLU A 246 -9.22 19.71 -0.45
CA GLU A 246 -10.47 18.96 -0.47
C GLU A 246 -10.24 17.51 -0.94
N GLU A 247 -9.51 17.32 -2.04
CA GLU A 247 -9.21 15.98 -2.57
C GLU A 247 -8.33 15.16 -1.62
N ILE A 248 -7.35 15.77 -0.94
CA ILE A 248 -6.62 15.09 0.13
C ILE A 248 -7.58 14.66 1.24
N ARG A 249 -8.55 15.50 1.64
CA ARG A 249 -9.51 15.14 2.70
C ARG A 249 -10.43 13.99 2.31
N LYS A 250 -10.81 13.88 1.03
CA LYS A 250 -11.60 12.77 0.50
C LYS A 250 -10.80 11.47 0.31
N SER A 251 -9.47 11.56 0.25
CA SER A 251 -8.61 10.41 -0.05
C SER A 251 -8.39 9.46 1.13
N ASP A 252 -8.28 8.17 0.82
CA ASP A 252 -8.10 7.08 1.81
C ASP A 252 -6.78 7.15 2.60
N PHE A 253 -5.80 7.93 2.13
CA PHE A 253 -4.51 8.10 2.79
C PHE A 253 -4.45 9.32 3.73
N SER A 254 -5.55 10.05 3.89
CA SER A 254 -5.64 11.18 4.83
C SER A 254 -6.11 10.76 6.23
N ARG A 255 -5.18 10.27 7.05
CA ARG A 255 -5.45 9.95 8.47
C ARG A 255 -5.59 11.17 9.40
N LYS A 256 -5.22 12.37 8.94
CA LYS A 256 -5.28 13.62 9.73
C LYS A 256 -5.77 14.75 8.84
N SER A 257 -6.72 15.55 9.33
CA SER A 257 -7.18 16.75 8.66
C SER A 257 -6.01 17.73 8.49
N VAL A 258 -5.57 17.92 7.26
CA VAL A 258 -4.56 18.92 6.91
C VAL A 258 -5.29 20.23 6.65
N THR A 259 -4.83 21.32 7.25
CA THR A 259 -5.40 22.64 6.98
C THR A 259 -4.97 23.14 5.60
N THR A 260 -5.85 23.90 4.94
CA THR A 260 -5.56 24.57 3.66
C THR A 260 -4.30 25.43 3.75
N GLN A 261 -4.09 26.09 4.89
CA GLN A 261 -2.91 26.92 5.15
C GLN A 261 -1.61 26.10 5.19
N ALA A 262 -1.63 24.91 5.80
CA ALA A 262 -0.46 24.04 5.83
C ALA A 262 -0.10 23.56 4.42
N ILE A 263 -1.10 23.19 3.61
CA ILE A 263 -0.90 22.81 2.20
C ILE A 263 -0.30 23.96 1.41
N HIS A 264 -0.84 25.18 1.55
CA HIS A 264 -0.31 26.36 0.88
C HIS A 264 1.15 26.64 1.25
N ASN A 265 1.50 26.54 2.53
CA ASN A 265 2.88 26.73 3.00
C ASN A 265 3.84 25.66 2.46
N GLU A 266 3.40 24.41 2.39
CA GLU A 266 4.22 23.31 1.86
C GLU A 266 4.39 23.40 0.34
N LEU A 267 3.35 23.83 -0.39
CA LEU A 267 3.39 24.07 -1.84
C LEU A 267 4.42 25.14 -2.22
N ILE A 268 4.57 26.19 -1.40
CA ILE A 268 5.55 27.27 -1.64
C ILE A 268 6.98 26.79 -1.38
N LYS A 269 7.17 25.96 -0.35
CA LYS A 269 8.51 25.52 0.10
C LYS A 269 9.13 24.45 -0.81
N ASP A 270 8.31 23.58 -1.40
CA ASP A 270 8.83 22.47 -2.19
C ASP A 270 9.06 22.85 -3.66
N LYS A 271 10.22 22.49 -4.19
CA LYS A 271 10.58 22.77 -5.58
C LYS A 271 9.80 21.93 -6.58
N ARG A 272 9.15 20.84 -6.18
CA ARG A 272 8.35 20.01 -7.10
C ARG A 272 7.09 20.71 -7.60
N PHE A 273 6.65 21.76 -6.91
CA PHE A 273 5.43 22.49 -7.26
C PHE A 273 5.78 23.86 -7.86
N VAL A 274 5.06 24.21 -8.92
CA VAL A 274 5.20 25.48 -9.63
C VAL A 274 3.89 26.25 -9.52
N LEU A 275 3.95 27.46 -8.99
CA LEU A 275 2.81 28.37 -8.92
C LEU A 275 2.54 28.96 -10.31
N ILE A 276 1.46 28.54 -10.96
CA ILE A 276 1.09 28.97 -12.31
C ILE A 276 -0.09 29.95 -12.34
N GLY A 277 -0.70 30.25 -11.20
CA GLY A 277 -1.81 31.21 -11.12
C GLY A 277 -2.06 31.65 -9.70
N ARG A 278 -3.11 32.44 -9.45
CA ARG A 278 -3.51 32.80 -8.08
C ARG A 278 -3.96 31.55 -7.34
N GLY A 279 -3.05 30.98 -6.54
CA GLY A 279 -3.27 29.75 -5.78
C GLY A 279 -3.31 28.46 -6.61
N ILE A 280 -2.98 28.51 -7.91
CA ILE A 280 -2.98 27.34 -8.79
C ILE A 280 -1.57 26.79 -8.91
N TYR A 281 -1.41 25.50 -8.61
CA TYR A 281 -0.14 24.80 -8.61
C TYR A 281 -0.13 23.66 -9.62
N ALA A 282 1.03 23.45 -10.23
CA ALA A 282 1.31 22.36 -11.17
C ALA A 282 2.60 21.64 -10.74
N LEU A 283 2.82 20.43 -11.26
CA LEU A 283 4.11 19.74 -11.10
C LEU A 283 5.17 20.37 -12.02
N ASP A 284 6.39 20.51 -11.50
CA ASP A 284 7.57 21.02 -12.22
C ASP A 284 7.89 20.16 -13.47
N THR A 285 7.59 18.86 -13.40
CA THR A 285 7.75 17.89 -14.50
C THR A 285 6.82 18.13 -15.69
N TRP A 286 5.76 18.92 -15.53
CA TRP A 286 4.82 19.23 -16.61
C TRP A 286 5.30 20.37 -17.53
N GLY A 287 6.50 20.91 -17.30
CA GLY A 287 7.13 21.89 -18.20
C GLY A 287 6.66 23.34 -18.00
N PHE A 288 5.92 23.63 -16.92
CA PHE A 288 5.54 25.00 -16.59
C PHE A 288 6.74 25.82 -16.10
N LYS A 289 6.99 26.98 -16.71
CA LYS A 289 8.06 27.89 -16.29
C LYS A 289 7.68 28.63 -15.00
N ARG A 290 8.65 28.73 -14.08
CA ARG A 290 8.55 29.59 -12.89
C ARG A 290 8.58 31.05 -13.31
N GLY A 291 7.81 31.88 -12.61
CA GLY A 291 7.79 33.32 -12.81
C GLY A 291 6.40 33.90 -12.62
N THR A 292 6.29 35.22 -12.72
CA THR A 292 5.06 35.98 -12.74
C THR A 292 4.48 36.05 -14.16
N VAL A 293 3.28 36.60 -14.31
CA VAL A 293 2.71 36.88 -15.64
C VAL A 293 3.61 37.87 -16.40
N ALA A 294 4.24 38.82 -15.70
CA ALA A 294 5.20 39.74 -16.28
C ALA A 294 6.40 39.00 -16.88
N ASP A 295 7.04 38.09 -16.14
CA ASP A 295 8.20 37.33 -16.65
C ASP A 295 7.89 36.57 -17.95
N ILE A 296 6.65 36.07 -18.09
CA ILE A 296 6.21 35.36 -19.30
C ILE A 296 5.94 36.33 -20.45
N ILE A 297 5.29 37.46 -20.18
CA ILE A 297 5.14 38.53 -21.18
C ILE A 297 6.52 38.97 -21.66
N THR A 298 7.48 39.13 -20.74
CA THR A 298 8.87 39.49 -21.06
C THR A 298 9.53 38.45 -21.96
N ALA A 299 9.38 37.16 -21.63
CA ALA A 299 9.89 36.08 -22.46
C ALA A 299 9.23 36.04 -23.85
N VAL A 300 7.91 36.24 -23.93
CA VAL A 300 7.16 36.27 -25.21
C VAL A 300 7.63 37.42 -26.11
N LEU A 301 7.82 38.63 -25.54
CA LEU A 301 8.32 39.78 -26.28
C LEU A 301 9.79 39.60 -26.69
N ARG A 302 10.63 39.02 -25.82
CA ARG A 302 12.04 38.73 -26.13
C ARG A 302 12.18 37.65 -27.21
N GLU A 303 11.36 36.60 -27.17
CA GLU A 303 11.34 35.55 -28.20
C GLU A 303 10.84 36.08 -29.56
N ALA A 304 9.88 37.01 -29.56
CA ALA A 304 9.40 37.62 -30.80
C ALA A 304 10.43 38.58 -31.42
N GLY A 305 11.25 39.25 -30.61
CA GLY A 305 12.26 40.21 -31.09
C GLY A 305 11.68 41.51 -31.66
N GLU A 306 10.35 41.65 -31.68
CA GLU A 306 9.61 42.80 -32.21
C GLU A 306 8.42 43.16 -31.31
N PRO A 307 7.89 44.40 -31.41
CA PRO A 307 6.68 44.79 -30.71
C PRO A 307 5.47 43.99 -31.17
N LEU A 308 4.73 43.38 -30.22
CA LEU A 308 3.57 42.56 -30.52
C LEU A 308 2.26 43.28 -30.22
N TYR A 309 1.22 42.91 -30.96
CA TYR A 309 -0.13 43.38 -30.68
C TYR A 309 -0.67 42.76 -29.40
N ARG A 310 -1.45 43.52 -28.64
CA ARG A 310 -2.00 43.13 -27.34
C ARG A 310 -2.68 41.77 -27.37
N ASP A 311 -3.54 41.54 -28.34
CA ASP A 311 -4.34 40.32 -28.44
C ASP A 311 -3.46 39.11 -28.77
N GLU A 312 -2.36 39.32 -29.50
CA GLU A 312 -1.37 38.29 -29.80
C GLU A 312 -0.52 37.94 -28.57
N ILE A 313 -0.12 38.93 -27.77
CA ILE A 313 0.54 38.70 -26.48
C ILE A 313 -0.37 37.89 -25.56
N VAL A 314 -1.65 38.29 -25.46
CA VAL A 314 -2.65 37.55 -24.67
C VAL A 314 -2.74 36.10 -25.12
N LYS A 315 -2.87 35.84 -26.42
CA LYS A 315 -2.94 34.48 -26.96
C LYS A 315 -1.71 33.65 -26.60
N ARG A 316 -0.50 34.16 -26.87
CA ARG A 316 0.77 33.45 -26.59
C ARG A 316 0.99 33.22 -25.09
N VAL A 317 0.53 34.13 -24.23
CA VAL A 317 0.61 33.98 -22.76
C VAL A 317 -0.40 32.94 -22.26
N LEU A 318 -1.63 32.92 -22.79
CA LEU A 318 -2.66 31.95 -22.43
C LEU A 318 -2.29 30.52 -22.84
N GLU A 319 -1.60 30.36 -23.96
CA GLU A 319 -1.05 29.06 -24.40
C GLU A 319 0.04 28.55 -23.44
N LYS A 320 0.88 29.44 -22.90
CA LYS A 320 1.97 29.07 -21.97
C LYS A 320 1.54 28.99 -20.51
N ARG A 321 0.41 29.61 -20.12
CA ARG A 321 -0.05 29.66 -18.72
C ARG A 321 -1.55 29.89 -18.57
N LYS A 322 -2.18 29.14 -17.64
CA LYS A 322 -3.60 29.25 -17.29
C LYS A 322 -3.86 30.51 -16.43
N VAL A 323 -4.05 31.66 -17.08
CA VAL A 323 -4.39 32.95 -16.45
C VAL A 323 -5.61 33.59 -17.09
N LYS A 324 -6.25 34.57 -16.42
CA LYS A 324 -7.32 35.36 -17.05
C LYS A 324 -6.72 36.43 -17.94
N GLU A 325 -7.35 36.69 -19.09
CA GLU A 325 -6.96 37.76 -20.02
C GLU A 325 -6.80 39.12 -19.30
N THR A 326 -7.72 39.45 -18.40
CA THR A 326 -7.68 40.68 -17.58
C THR A 326 -6.39 40.82 -16.78
N THR A 327 -5.79 39.70 -16.34
CA THR A 327 -4.53 39.71 -15.59
C THR A 327 -3.34 40.01 -16.50
N VAL A 328 -3.36 39.53 -17.75
CA VAL A 328 -2.34 39.85 -18.75
C VAL A 328 -2.41 41.33 -19.11
N LEU A 329 -3.61 41.83 -19.37
CA LEU A 329 -3.87 43.25 -19.68
C LEU A 329 -3.42 44.17 -18.56
N LEU A 330 -3.73 43.82 -17.31
CA LEU A 330 -3.33 44.60 -16.15
C LEU A 330 -1.80 44.63 -16.00
N ASN A 331 -1.09 43.52 -16.24
CA ASN A 331 0.37 43.52 -16.19
C ASN A 331 0.98 44.39 -17.30
N LEU A 332 0.47 44.31 -18.54
CA LEU A 332 0.91 45.15 -19.66
C LEU A 332 0.74 46.67 -19.39
N GLN A 333 -0.23 47.06 -18.56
CA GLN A 333 -0.50 48.46 -18.22
C GLN A 333 0.20 48.92 -16.94
N SER A 334 0.32 48.05 -15.93
CA SER A 334 0.78 48.42 -14.59
C SER A 334 2.28 48.22 -14.35
N LYS A 335 2.95 47.38 -15.15
CA LYS A 335 4.37 47.07 -14.99
C LYS A 335 5.22 48.00 -15.85
N LYS A 336 6.27 48.57 -15.23
CA LYS A 336 7.23 49.47 -15.89
C LYS A 336 8.08 48.79 -16.98
N GLU A 337 8.14 47.46 -16.93
CA GLU A 337 8.88 46.60 -17.86
C GLU A 337 8.29 46.59 -19.28
N PHE A 338 7.04 47.02 -19.45
CA PHE A 338 6.34 47.03 -20.74
C PHE A 338 5.99 48.45 -21.16
N LYS A 339 6.35 48.81 -22.39
CA LYS A 339 6.03 50.11 -22.97
C LYS A 339 5.10 49.94 -24.16
N ARG A 340 4.03 50.74 -24.17
CA ARG A 340 3.17 50.84 -25.35
C ARG A 340 3.84 51.71 -26.40
N VAL A 341 4.17 51.12 -27.54
CA VAL A 341 4.87 51.81 -28.65
C VAL A 341 3.92 52.27 -29.76
N ALA A 342 2.75 51.64 -29.90
CA ALA A 342 1.70 52.05 -30.84
C ALA A 342 0.29 51.71 -30.33
N LYS A 343 -0.75 51.89 -31.15
CA LYS A 343 -2.13 51.52 -30.79
C LYS A 343 -2.19 50.03 -30.48
N ALA A 344 -2.48 49.69 -29.22
CA ALA A 344 -2.54 48.32 -28.72
C ALA A 344 -1.30 47.46 -29.03
N THR A 345 -0.13 48.06 -29.21
CA THR A 345 1.14 47.36 -29.49
C THR A 345 2.14 47.64 -28.38
N TYR A 346 2.77 46.58 -27.85
CA TYR A 346 3.65 46.64 -26.69
C TYR A 346 5.04 46.07 -27.01
N ALA A 347 6.07 46.67 -26.41
CA ALA A 347 7.45 46.22 -26.46
C ALA A 347 8.06 46.18 -25.06
N LEU A 348 9.21 45.55 -24.91
CA LEU A 348 10.02 45.65 -23.70
C LEU A 348 10.50 47.10 -23.54
N ALA A 349 10.41 47.64 -22.33
CA ALA A 349 11.11 48.87 -22.01
C ALA A 349 12.63 48.59 -22.06
N GLU A 350 13.39 49.41 -22.78
CA GLU A 350 14.86 49.35 -22.73
C GLU A 350 15.31 49.53 -21.27
N GLU A 351 16.21 48.67 -20.80
CA GLU A 351 16.83 48.80 -19.48
C GLU A 351 17.50 50.19 -19.39
N ALA A 352 17.11 50.98 -18.40
CA ALA A 352 17.75 52.25 -18.08
C ALA A 352 19.06 52.04 -17.32
#